data_AF-W4VMP8-F1
#
_entry.id   AF-W4VMP8-F1
#
_cell.length_a   1.000
_cell.length_b   1.000
_cell.length_c   1.000
_cell.angle_alpha   90.00
_cell.angle_beta   90.00
_cell.angle_gamma   90.00
#
_symmetry.space_group_name_H-M   'P 1'
#
loop_
_entity.id
_entity.type
_entity.pdbx_description
1 polymer ?
#
loop_
_entity_poly.entity_id
_entity_poly.type
_entity_poly.pdbx_seq_one_letter_code
_entity_poly.pdbx_strand_id
1 'polypeptide(L)'
;MNEKERQERKEKDQQLIDFILSHPLESFIDKWENIPLFESQKQLSAQKRSAIREERLHQNRNGLAASLQAMGTGVMPSWWNQLSILNFPVLLIAGEWDHKFVSISKKMNDYLPNSRIEVISEAGHAIHVEQLKKFGTIVEEFINQRRSSYDNRVGK
;
A
#
# COMPACT_ATOMS: atom_id res chain seq x y z
N MET A 1 14.89 6.78 2.60
CA MET A 1 14.73 8.02 1.82
C MET A 1 15.70 9.02 2.41
N ASN A 2 16.63 9.54 1.62
CA ASN A 2 17.52 10.61 2.07
C ASN A 2 16.80 11.97 2.02
N GLU A 3 17.44 13.03 2.52
CA GLU A 3 16.79 14.36 2.60
C GLU A 3 16.44 14.91 1.20
N LYS A 4 17.28 14.67 0.19
CA LYS A 4 17.00 15.09 -1.19
C LYS A 4 15.77 14.38 -1.76
N GLU A 5 15.71 13.06 -1.67
CA GLU A 5 14.55 12.27 -2.10
C GLU A 5 13.27 12.68 -1.35
N ARG A 6 13.41 13.06 -0.06
CA ARG A 6 12.30 13.54 0.75
C ARG A 6 11.79 14.90 0.27
N GLN A 7 12.69 15.82 -0.04
CA GLN A 7 12.34 17.12 -0.58
C GLN A 7 11.68 16.99 -1.96
N GLU A 8 12.25 16.19 -2.86
CA GLU A 8 11.64 15.88 -4.16
C GLU A 8 10.24 15.25 -4.00
N ARG A 9 10.05 14.42 -2.98
CA ARG A 9 8.74 13.83 -2.69
C ARG A 9 7.74 14.88 -2.22
N LYS A 10 8.12 15.79 -1.32
CA LYS A 10 7.25 16.90 -0.87
C LYS A 10 6.80 17.77 -2.04
N GLU A 11 7.72 18.11 -2.94
CA GLU A 11 7.40 18.91 -4.13
C GLU A 11 6.43 18.20 -5.07
N LYS A 12 6.64 16.90 -5.32
CA LYS A 12 5.70 16.08 -6.11
C LYS A 12 4.33 15.96 -5.45
N ASP A 13 4.28 15.76 -4.14
CA ASP A 13 3.02 15.69 -3.40
C ASP A 13 2.29 17.05 -3.46
N GLN A 14 3.00 18.18 -3.34
CA GLN A 14 2.42 19.52 -3.48
C GLN A 14 1.86 19.76 -4.89
N GLN A 15 2.62 19.43 -5.93
CA GLN A 15 2.14 19.53 -7.32
C GLN A 15 0.86 18.69 -7.55
N LEU A 16 0.77 17.52 -6.92
CA LEU A 16 -0.40 16.66 -7.02
C LEU A 16 -1.61 17.25 -6.29
N ILE A 17 -1.40 17.82 -5.10
CA ILE A 17 -2.43 18.55 -4.34
C ILE A 17 -2.97 19.72 -5.19
N ASP A 18 -2.08 20.53 -5.73
CA ASP A 18 -2.44 21.68 -6.56
C ASP A 18 -3.24 21.22 -7.80
N PHE A 19 -2.85 20.11 -8.42
CA PHE A 19 -3.56 19.53 -9.56
C PHE A 19 -4.98 19.08 -9.17
N ILE A 20 -5.15 18.35 -8.07
CA ILE A 20 -6.46 17.89 -7.57
C ILE A 20 -7.41 19.07 -7.32
N LEU A 21 -6.90 20.15 -6.75
CA LEU A 21 -7.70 21.33 -6.40
C LEU A 21 -8.04 22.23 -7.60
N SER A 22 -7.17 22.26 -8.61
CA SER A 22 -7.36 23.11 -9.80
C SER A 22 -8.07 22.43 -10.98
N HIS A 23 -8.21 21.09 -10.99
CA HIS A 23 -8.79 20.34 -12.11
C HIS A 23 -9.99 19.48 -11.68
N PRO A 24 -10.89 19.11 -12.61
CA PRO A 24 -11.92 18.10 -12.37
C PRO A 24 -11.30 16.79 -11.84
N LEU A 25 -12.08 16.05 -11.04
CA LEU A 25 -11.60 14.81 -10.43
C LEU A 25 -11.22 13.78 -11.50
N GLU A 26 -12.01 13.71 -12.58
CA GLU A 26 -11.81 12.85 -13.74
C GLU A 26 -10.42 13.03 -14.32
N SER A 27 -9.97 14.28 -14.50
CA SER A 27 -8.64 14.59 -15.02
C SER A 27 -7.52 14.12 -14.09
N PHE A 28 -7.74 14.16 -12.77
CA PHE A 28 -6.82 13.58 -11.80
C PHE A 28 -6.81 12.05 -11.89
N ILE A 29 -7.98 11.41 -11.96
CA ILE A 29 -8.09 9.95 -12.06
C ILE A 29 -7.45 9.43 -13.36
N ASP A 30 -7.64 10.11 -14.49
CA ASP A 30 -7.00 9.77 -15.77
C ASP A 30 -5.47 9.75 -15.68
N LYS A 31 -4.89 10.72 -14.97
CA LYS A 31 -3.44 10.73 -14.73
C LYS A 31 -3.04 9.66 -13.73
N TRP A 32 -3.80 9.54 -12.65
CA TRP A 32 -3.47 8.68 -11.51
C TRP A 32 -3.50 7.19 -11.87
N GLU A 33 -4.47 6.75 -12.67
CA GLU A 33 -4.57 5.36 -13.09
C GLU A 33 -3.47 4.93 -14.09
N ASN A 34 -2.78 5.90 -14.69
CA ASN A 34 -1.73 5.67 -15.68
C ASN A 34 -0.30 5.86 -15.12
N ILE A 35 -0.14 5.97 -13.79
CA ILE A 35 1.19 5.99 -13.17
C ILE A 35 1.80 4.57 -13.18
N PRO A 36 3.14 4.43 -13.22
CA PRO A 36 3.82 3.13 -13.26
C PRO A 36 3.42 2.15 -12.15
N LEU A 37 2.98 2.66 -10.98
CA LEU A 37 2.57 1.84 -9.83
C LEU A 37 1.35 0.94 -10.12
N PHE A 38 0.49 1.35 -11.06
CA PHE A 38 -0.76 0.64 -11.38
C PHE A 38 -0.74 -0.03 -12.76
N GLU A 39 0.42 -0.19 -13.39
CA GLU A 39 0.52 -0.81 -14.72
C GLU A 39 -0.08 -2.23 -14.76
N SER A 40 0.12 -3.03 -13.70
CA SER A 40 -0.47 -4.37 -13.61
C SER A 40 -1.99 -4.37 -13.66
N GLN A 41 -2.64 -3.29 -13.19
CA GLN A 41 -4.10 -3.17 -13.23
C GLN A 41 -4.65 -3.11 -14.65
N LYS A 42 -3.82 -2.76 -15.65
CA LYS A 42 -4.23 -2.76 -17.07
C LYS A 42 -4.50 -4.17 -17.59
N GLN A 43 -3.95 -5.21 -16.95
CA GLN A 43 -4.17 -6.61 -17.30
C GLN A 43 -5.47 -7.18 -16.71
N LEU A 44 -6.13 -6.44 -15.81
CA LEU A 44 -7.41 -6.87 -15.24
C LEU A 44 -8.54 -6.80 -16.28
N SER A 45 -9.60 -7.58 -16.04
CA SER A 45 -10.79 -7.55 -16.87
C SER A 45 -11.38 -6.13 -16.95
N ALA A 46 -12.03 -5.81 -18.07
CA ALA A 46 -12.67 -4.51 -18.26
C ALA A 46 -13.65 -4.18 -17.12
N GLN A 47 -14.41 -5.17 -16.65
CA GLN A 47 -15.31 -5.02 -15.51
C GLN A 47 -14.58 -4.60 -14.22
N LYS A 48 -13.46 -5.26 -13.88
CA LYS A 48 -12.66 -4.90 -12.70
C LYS A 48 -12.06 -3.50 -12.83
N ARG A 49 -11.51 -3.16 -14.01
CA ARG A 49 -10.95 -1.82 -14.27
C ARG A 49 -12.01 -0.73 -14.14
N SER A 50 -13.21 -0.98 -14.66
CA SER A 50 -14.34 -0.06 -14.51
C SER A 50 -14.73 0.12 -13.05
N ALA A 51 -14.83 -0.96 -12.27
CA ALA A 51 -15.18 -0.88 -10.85
C ALA A 51 -14.14 -0.06 -10.04
N ILE A 52 -12.84 -0.28 -10.29
CA ILE A 52 -11.76 0.49 -9.65
C ILE A 52 -11.86 1.97 -10.00
N ARG A 53 -12.14 2.28 -11.27
CA ARG A 53 -12.28 3.66 -11.74
C ARG A 53 -13.48 4.34 -11.10
N GLU A 54 -14.64 3.68 -11.06
CA GLU A 54 -15.83 4.19 -10.37
C GLU A 54 -15.54 4.47 -8.89
N GLU A 55 -14.90 3.55 -8.17
CA GLU A 55 -14.51 3.77 -6.76
C GLU A 55 -13.65 5.02 -6.57
N ARG A 56 -12.70 5.26 -7.48
CA ARG A 56 -11.85 6.45 -7.48
C ARG A 56 -12.64 7.73 -7.76
N LEU A 57 -13.60 7.69 -8.67
CA LEU A 57 -14.47 8.83 -9.01
C LEU A 57 -15.46 9.19 -7.88
N HIS A 58 -15.79 8.24 -7.01
CA HIS A 58 -16.61 8.50 -5.82
C HIS A 58 -15.83 9.18 -4.67
N GLN A 59 -14.52 9.39 -4.81
CA GLN A 59 -13.72 10.07 -3.79
C GLN A 59 -13.97 11.58 -3.75
N ASN A 60 -13.78 12.18 -2.57
CA ASN A 60 -13.90 13.63 -2.43
C ASN A 60 -12.55 14.32 -2.75
N ARG A 61 -12.55 15.28 -3.68
CA ARG A 61 -11.34 16.04 -4.10
C ARG A 61 -10.61 16.69 -2.92
N ASN A 62 -11.33 17.37 -2.03
CA ASN A 62 -10.74 18.01 -0.86
C ASN A 62 -10.20 16.97 0.12
N GLY A 63 -10.87 15.83 0.26
CA GLY A 63 -10.40 14.68 1.06
C GLY A 63 -9.09 14.10 0.53
N LEU A 64 -8.96 13.93 -0.79
CA LEU A 64 -7.73 13.46 -1.42
C LEU A 64 -6.56 14.44 -1.20
N ALA A 65 -6.80 15.73 -1.43
CA ALA A 65 -5.81 16.78 -1.20
C ALA A 65 -5.36 16.84 0.27
N ALA A 66 -6.31 16.84 1.21
CA ALA A 66 -6.02 16.84 2.64
C ALA A 66 -5.25 15.60 3.08
N SER A 67 -5.59 14.42 2.54
CA SER A 67 -4.88 13.17 2.79
C SER A 67 -3.43 13.27 2.34
N LEU A 68 -3.15 13.75 1.12
CA LEU A 68 -1.78 13.94 0.64
C LEU A 68 -1.01 14.98 1.47
N GLN A 69 -1.67 16.05 1.91
CA GLN A 69 -1.03 17.09 2.72
C GLN A 69 -0.61 16.58 4.10
N ALA A 70 -1.45 15.77 4.76
CA ALA A 70 -1.18 15.26 6.10
C ALA A 70 -0.39 13.95 6.11
N MET A 71 -0.59 13.10 5.11
CA MET A 71 -0.12 11.71 5.05
C MET A 71 0.81 11.45 3.85
N GLY A 72 1.27 12.49 3.16
CA GLY A 72 2.27 12.36 2.10
C GLY A 72 3.58 11.77 2.63
N THR A 73 4.18 10.84 1.91
CA THR A 73 5.43 10.17 2.34
C THR A 73 6.62 11.13 2.39
N GLY A 74 6.53 12.31 1.77
CA GLY A 74 7.51 13.39 1.92
C GLY A 74 7.43 14.09 3.28
N VAL A 75 6.26 14.15 3.91
CA VAL A 75 6.05 14.85 5.20
C VAL A 75 6.01 13.91 6.39
N MET A 76 5.61 12.66 6.19
CA MET A 76 5.59 11.65 7.26
C MET A 76 6.97 11.51 7.95
N PRO A 77 7.00 11.30 9.28
CA PRO A 77 8.20 10.88 9.98
C PRO A 77 8.72 9.54 9.45
N SER A 78 10.03 9.33 9.55
CA SER A 78 10.61 8.00 9.29
C SER A 78 10.30 7.07 10.47
N TRP A 79 9.59 5.97 10.19
CA TRP A 79 9.29 4.93 11.18
C TRP A 79 10.27 3.75 11.17
N TRP A 80 11.29 3.77 10.31
CA TRP A 80 12.24 2.66 10.17
C TRP A 80 12.89 2.23 11.49
N ASN A 81 13.34 3.20 12.29
CA ASN A 81 13.99 2.92 13.57
C ASN A 81 13.00 2.45 14.66
N GLN A 82 11.70 2.56 14.42
CA GLN A 82 10.64 2.13 15.34
C GLN A 82 10.10 0.74 14.98
N LEU A 83 10.55 0.13 13.87
CA LEU A 83 10.10 -1.22 13.51
C LEU A 83 10.59 -2.26 14.52
N SER A 84 11.79 -2.09 15.08
CA SER A 84 12.38 -3.05 16.03
C SER A 84 11.67 -3.13 17.38
N ILE A 85 10.83 -2.14 17.74
CA ILE A 85 10.05 -2.16 18.98
C ILE A 85 8.71 -2.90 18.82
N LEU A 86 8.34 -3.29 17.60
CA LEU A 86 7.07 -3.98 17.32
C LEU A 86 7.19 -5.47 17.66
N ASN A 87 6.87 -5.81 18.90
CA ASN A 87 7.02 -7.17 19.44
C ASN A 87 5.87 -8.14 19.10
N PHE A 88 4.86 -7.70 18.35
CA PHE A 88 3.77 -8.57 17.89
C PHE A 88 4.07 -9.18 16.51
N PRO A 89 3.47 -10.34 16.15
CA PRO A 89 3.60 -10.90 14.82
C PRO A 89 3.15 -9.93 13.73
N VAL A 90 3.98 -9.76 12.69
CA VAL A 90 3.71 -8.91 11.51
C VAL A 90 3.76 -9.74 10.24
N LEU A 91 2.75 -9.60 9.39
CA LEU A 91 2.75 -10.14 8.05
C LEU A 91 2.96 -9.01 7.04
N LEU A 92 4.02 -9.11 6.25
CA LEU A 92 4.30 -8.21 5.13
C LEU A 92 3.86 -8.88 3.84
N ILE A 93 3.00 -8.24 3.06
CA ILE A 93 2.50 -8.78 1.79
C ILE A 93 2.90 -7.81 0.67
N ALA A 94 3.56 -8.32 -0.38
CA ALA A 94 3.95 -7.54 -1.55
C ALA A 94 3.63 -8.31 -2.83
N GLY A 95 3.25 -7.62 -3.91
CA GLY A 95 3.06 -8.25 -5.22
C GLY A 95 4.40 -8.43 -5.94
N GLU A 96 4.58 -9.57 -6.61
CA GLU A 96 5.80 -9.92 -7.34
C GLU A 96 6.26 -8.83 -8.33
N TRP A 97 5.31 -8.19 -9.02
CA TRP A 97 5.58 -7.16 -10.01
C TRP A 97 5.85 -5.78 -9.39
N ASP A 98 5.58 -5.59 -8.10
CA ASP A 98 5.94 -4.37 -7.38
C ASP A 98 7.32 -4.50 -6.73
N HIS A 99 8.36 -4.52 -7.58
CA HIS A 99 9.75 -4.71 -7.15
C HIS A 99 10.21 -3.69 -6.09
N LYS A 100 9.69 -2.47 -6.15
CA LYS A 100 9.99 -1.43 -5.16
C LYS A 100 9.46 -1.86 -3.79
N PHE A 101 8.19 -2.23 -3.67
CA PHE A 101 7.62 -2.60 -2.39
C PHE A 101 8.02 -3.99 -1.92
N VAL A 102 8.37 -4.92 -2.83
CA VAL A 102 9.07 -6.17 -2.45
C VAL A 102 10.38 -5.87 -1.75
N SER A 103 11.19 -4.95 -2.30
CA SER A 103 12.46 -4.55 -1.70
C SER A 103 12.28 -3.83 -0.35
N ILE A 104 11.24 -3.00 -0.23
CA ILE A 104 10.88 -2.35 1.04
C ILE A 104 10.45 -3.40 2.07
N SER A 105 9.57 -4.35 1.71
CA SER A 105 9.14 -5.41 2.61
C SER A 105 10.29 -6.28 3.09
N LYS A 106 11.25 -6.61 2.22
CA LYS A 106 12.48 -7.32 2.61
C LYS A 106 13.26 -6.54 3.67
N LYS A 107 13.50 -5.24 3.43
CA LYS A 107 14.16 -4.38 4.42
C LYS A 107 13.36 -4.26 5.71
N MET A 108 12.03 -4.14 5.66
CA MET A 108 11.20 -4.06 6.88
C MET A 108 11.33 -5.33 7.70
N ASN A 109 11.36 -6.49 7.05
CA ASN A 109 11.51 -7.79 7.71
C ASN A 109 12.84 -7.92 8.46
N ASP A 110 13.92 -7.30 7.97
CA ASP A 110 15.21 -7.30 8.67
C ASP A 110 15.17 -6.51 9.99
N TYR A 111 14.24 -5.56 10.13
CA TYR A 111 14.10 -4.71 11.33
C TYR A 111 13.02 -5.21 12.28
N LEU A 112 12.05 -5.97 11.79
CA LEU A 112 10.92 -6.48 12.58
C LEU A 112 11.33 -7.78 13.30
N PRO A 113 11.17 -7.86 14.63
CA PRO A 113 11.63 -9.04 15.39
C PRO A 113 10.79 -10.29 15.10
N ASN A 114 9.51 -10.13 14.75
CA ASN A 114 8.55 -11.21 14.56
C ASN A 114 7.76 -11.03 13.26
N SER A 115 8.44 -11.06 12.11
CA SER A 115 7.76 -10.91 10.82
C SER A 115 7.96 -12.08 9.86
N ARG A 116 7.02 -12.21 8.91
CA ARG A 116 7.19 -12.99 7.69
C ARG A 116 6.78 -12.16 6.48
N ILE A 117 7.36 -12.47 5.32
CA ILE A 117 7.04 -11.84 4.05
C ILE A 117 6.36 -12.87 3.14
N GLU A 118 5.24 -12.48 2.53
CA GLU A 118 4.59 -13.20 1.45
C GLU A 118 4.68 -12.36 0.17
N VAL A 119 5.36 -12.91 -0.85
CA VAL A 119 5.42 -12.28 -2.18
C VAL A 119 4.43 -12.99 -3.10
N ILE A 120 3.39 -12.27 -3.50
CA ILE A 120 2.25 -12.83 -4.22
C ILE A 120 2.52 -12.81 -5.72
N SER A 121 2.54 -13.99 -6.33
CA SER A 121 2.72 -14.14 -7.76
C SER A 121 1.56 -13.52 -8.55
N GLU A 122 1.90 -12.98 -9.72
CA GLU A 122 0.94 -12.38 -10.66
C GLU A 122 0.15 -11.20 -10.06
N ALA A 123 0.83 -10.37 -9.26
CA ALA A 123 0.27 -9.17 -8.65
C ALA A 123 1.27 -8.02 -8.66
N GLY A 124 0.79 -6.80 -8.87
CA GLY A 124 1.48 -5.55 -8.61
C GLY A 124 1.11 -4.96 -7.24
N HIS A 125 0.80 -3.67 -7.21
CA HIS A 125 0.65 -2.93 -5.96
C HIS A 125 -0.64 -3.27 -5.20
N ALA A 126 -1.77 -3.40 -5.89
CA ALA A 126 -3.09 -3.56 -5.27
C ALA A 126 -3.47 -5.05 -5.20
N ILE A 127 -2.70 -5.83 -4.44
CA ILE A 127 -2.80 -7.30 -4.37
C ILE A 127 -4.23 -7.79 -4.07
N HIS A 128 -4.94 -7.12 -3.17
CA HIS A 128 -6.32 -7.49 -2.80
C HIS A 128 -7.32 -7.33 -3.96
N VAL A 129 -7.03 -6.48 -4.94
CA VAL A 129 -7.83 -6.29 -6.16
C VAL A 129 -7.40 -7.28 -7.25
N GLU A 130 -6.09 -7.43 -7.40
CA GLU A 130 -5.48 -8.22 -8.47
C GLU A 130 -5.60 -9.72 -8.21
N GLN A 131 -5.33 -10.16 -6.98
CA GLN A 131 -5.29 -11.55 -6.52
C GLN A 131 -6.15 -11.76 -5.26
N LEU A 132 -7.42 -11.35 -5.31
CA LEU A 132 -8.37 -11.36 -4.19
C LEU A 132 -8.36 -12.68 -3.38
N LYS A 133 -8.41 -13.83 -4.06
CA LYS A 133 -8.42 -15.15 -3.40
C LYS A 133 -7.11 -15.42 -2.65
N LYS A 134 -5.95 -15.23 -3.31
CA LYS A 134 -4.63 -15.44 -2.69
C LYS A 134 -4.46 -14.53 -1.47
N PHE A 135 -4.82 -13.24 -1.61
CA PHE A 135 -4.76 -12.27 -0.51
C PHE A 135 -5.64 -12.69 0.68
N GLY A 136 -6.91 -13.06 0.42
CA GLY A 136 -7.85 -13.46 1.46
C GLY A 136 -7.37 -14.68 2.26
N THR A 137 -6.94 -15.74 1.57
CA THR A 137 -6.42 -16.95 2.22
C THR A 137 -5.23 -16.66 3.12
N ILE A 138 -4.25 -15.88 2.63
CA ILE A 138 -3.03 -15.56 3.37
C ILE A 138 -3.32 -14.73 4.63
N VAL A 139 -4.25 -13.78 4.53
CA VAL A 139 -4.68 -12.97 5.69
C VAL A 139 -5.44 -13.83 6.71
N GLU A 140 -6.34 -14.70 6.25
CA GLU A 140 -7.09 -15.61 7.11
C GLU A 140 -6.18 -16.59 7.87
N GLU A 141 -5.24 -17.23 7.17
CA GLU A 141 -4.25 -18.12 7.79
C GLU A 141 -3.43 -17.41 8.86
N PHE A 142 -2.98 -16.19 8.60
CA PHE A 142 -2.23 -15.39 9.56
C PHE A 142 -3.04 -15.08 10.82
N ILE A 143 -4.32 -14.69 10.67
CA ILE A 143 -5.21 -14.40 11.80
C ILE A 143 -5.49 -15.68 12.61
N ASN A 144 -5.74 -16.81 11.94
CA ASN A 144 -6.09 -18.07 12.60
C ASN A 144 -4.90 -18.71 13.35
N GLN A 145 -3.69 -18.63 12.80
CA GLN A 145 -2.46 -19.07 13.50
C GLN A 145 -2.26 -18.31 14.82
N ARG A 146 -2.69 -17.05 14.89
CA ARG A 146 -2.63 -16.25 16.12
C ARG A 146 -3.69 -16.63 17.15
N ARG A 147 -4.91 -16.97 16.73
CA ARG A 147 -5.97 -17.45 17.63
C ARG A 147 -5.55 -18.73 18.35
N SER A 148 -5.06 -19.72 17.61
CA SER A 148 -4.57 -20.98 18.19
C SER A 148 -3.37 -20.78 19.13
N SER A 149 -2.48 -19.83 18.81
CA SER A 149 -1.33 -19.46 19.65
C SER A 149 -1.69 -18.66 20.92
N TYR A 150 -2.87 -18.04 20.96
CA TYR A 150 -3.39 -17.28 22.11
C TYR A 150 -4.15 -18.21 23.06
N ASP A 151 -5.04 -19.07 22.54
CA ASP A 151 -5.79 -20.04 23.34
C ASP A 151 -4.87 -21.01 24.09
N ASN A 152 -3.76 -21.42 23.47
CA ASN A 152 -2.74 -22.26 24.12
C ASN A 152 -1.96 -21.56 25.24
N ARG A 153 -2.02 -20.22 25.36
CA ARG A 153 -1.36 -19.45 26.44
C ARG A 153 -2.29 -19.13 27.60
N VAL A 154 -3.60 -19.04 27.37
CA VAL A 154 -4.61 -18.69 28.39
C VAL A 154 -5.19 -19.94 29.07
N GLY A 155 -5.01 -21.12 28.47
CA GLY A 155 -5.42 -22.42 29.04
C GLY A 155 -4.44 -23.05 30.05
N LYS A 156 -3.55 -22.28 30.69
CA LYS A 156 -2.70 -22.74 31.79
C LYS A 156 -2.92 -21.92 33.05
#